data_AF-A0A3D5D6C8-F1
#
_entry.id   AF-A0A3D5D6C8-F1
#
_cell.length_a   1.000
_cell.length_b   1.000
_cell.length_c   1.000
_cell.angle_alpha   90.00
_cell.angle_beta   90.00
_cell.angle_gamma   90.00
#
_symmetry.space_group_name_H-M   'P 1'
#
loop_
_entity.id
_entity.type
_entity.pdbx_description
1 polymer ?
#
loop_
_entity_poly.entity_id
_entity_poly.type
_entity_poly.pdbx_seq_one_letter_code
_entity_poly.pdbx_strand_id
1 'polypeptide(L)'
;DEQSVANRDTLFLSNFAHDMASATEPEKSLWTRTCIHGKWKLVAWIENPPKIRPWAGGHRKKTGANLELFDLLADPHESKNLAQAHPEVVQDLLARINGWWKID
;
A
#
# COMPACT_ATOMS: atom_id res chain seq x y z
N ASP A 1 5.68 -15.54 17.57
CA ASP A 1 6.28 -16.90 17.53
C ASP A 1 6.04 -17.51 16.14
N GLU A 2 6.64 -18.67 15.83
CA GLU A 2 6.56 -19.32 14.52
C GLU A 2 5.14 -19.70 14.08
N GLN A 3 4.28 -20.09 15.03
CA GLN A 3 2.89 -20.44 14.74
C GLN A 3 2.09 -19.21 14.29
N SER A 4 2.33 -18.08 14.94
CA SER A 4 1.77 -16.79 14.50
C SER A 4 2.25 -16.35 13.11
N VAL A 5 3.46 -16.74 12.70
CA VAL A 5 3.98 -16.47 11.35
C VAL A 5 3.30 -17.37 10.32
N ALA A 6 3.17 -18.67 10.62
CA ALA A 6 2.53 -19.64 9.72
C ALA A 6 1.04 -19.37 9.51
N ASN A 7 0.34 -18.86 10.52
CA ASN A 7 -1.10 -18.54 10.46
C ASN A 7 -1.40 -17.17 9.84
N ARG A 8 -0.38 -16.41 9.41
CA ARG A 8 -0.59 -15.07 8.86
C ARG A 8 -1.27 -15.16 7.49
N ASP A 9 -2.47 -14.59 7.41
CA ASP A 9 -3.28 -14.55 6.19
C ASP A 9 -3.13 -13.22 5.40
N THR A 10 -2.48 -12.23 6.01
CA THR A 10 -2.38 -10.87 5.49
C THR A 10 -0.95 -10.36 5.63
N LEU A 11 -0.37 -9.90 4.53
CA LEU A 11 0.92 -9.20 4.53
C LEU A 11 0.68 -7.70 4.49
N PHE A 12 1.37 -6.95 5.35
CA PHE A 12 1.36 -5.49 5.36
C PHE A 12 2.71 -4.98 4.87
N LEU A 13 2.69 -4.04 3.94
CA LEU A 13 3.87 -3.40 3.39
C LEU A 13 3.71 -1.88 3.46
N SER A 14 4.84 -1.19 3.52
CA SER A 14 4.90 0.27 3.50
C SER A 14 6.04 0.69 2.61
N ASN A 15 5.79 1.68 1.76
CA ASN A 15 6.78 2.22 0.86
C ASN A 15 7.10 3.65 1.27
N PHE A 16 8.37 3.92 1.50
CA PHE A 16 8.87 5.20 1.98
C PHE A 16 9.74 5.88 0.92
N ALA A 17 9.87 7.19 1.03
CA ALA A 17 10.87 7.95 0.32
C ALA A 17 12.27 7.41 0.66
N HIS A 18 13.18 7.48 -0.30
CA HIS A 18 14.57 7.07 -0.09
C HIS A 18 15.25 7.89 1.01
N ASP A 19 14.94 9.19 1.09
CA ASP A 19 15.40 10.05 2.16
C ASP A 19 14.38 10.08 3.29
N MET A 20 14.88 10.04 4.52
CA MET A 20 14.05 10.15 5.72
C MET A 20 13.72 11.61 5.99
N ALA A 21 12.43 11.96 5.90
CA ALA A 21 11.93 13.30 6.19
C ALA A 21 11.99 13.66 7.69
N SER A 22 11.82 12.67 8.56
CA SER A 22 11.87 12.80 10.02
C SER A 22 12.31 11.48 10.64
N ALA A 23 13.19 11.56 11.64
CA ALA A 23 13.66 10.39 12.39
C ALA A 23 12.65 9.87 13.41
N THR A 24 11.70 10.71 13.83
CA THR A 24 10.73 10.40 14.89
C THR A 24 9.30 10.25 14.37
N GLU A 25 9.04 10.68 13.14
CA GLU A 25 7.72 10.67 12.48
C GLU A 25 7.83 9.95 11.13
N PRO A 26 7.87 8.60 11.11
CA PRO A 26 8.15 7.83 9.90
C PRO A 26 7.12 8.06 8.79
N GLU A 27 5.87 8.34 9.14
CA GLU A 27 4.78 8.67 8.21
C GLU A 27 5.09 9.89 7.34
N LYS A 28 5.94 10.81 7.81
CA LYS A 28 6.38 11.96 6.99
C LYS A 28 7.21 11.55 5.78
N SER A 29 7.72 10.32 5.75
CA SER A 29 8.44 9.77 4.58
C SER A 29 7.58 8.78 3.79
N LEU A 30 6.34 8.52 4.19
CA LEU A 30 5.51 7.44 3.64
C LEU A 30 4.81 7.84 2.33
N TRP A 31 4.85 6.94 1.35
CA TRP A 31 4.17 7.11 0.06
C TRP A 31 2.93 6.25 -0.06
N THR A 32 3.03 4.99 0.33
CA THR A 32 1.92 4.03 0.24
C THR A 32 1.91 3.08 1.43
N ARG A 33 0.70 2.74 1.87
CA ARG A 33 0.46 1.55 2.69
C ARG A 33 -0.18 0.49 1.80
N THR A 34 0.24 -0.74 1.98
CA THR A 34 -0.22 -1.84 1.13
C THR A 34 -0.58 -3.02 2.02
N CYS A 35 -1.60 -3.77 1.62
CA CYS A 35 -1.79 -5.11 2.14
C CYS A 35 -2.01 -6.12 1.02
N ILE A 36 -1.65 -7.37 1.29
CA ILE A 36 -1.95 -8.53 0.45
C ILE A 36 -2.73 -9.52 1.31
N HIS A 37 -3.94 -9.89 0.87
CA HIS A 37 -4.78 -10.88 1.54
C HIS A 37 -5.42 -11.79 0.49
N GLY A 38 -5.19 -13.10 0.61
CA GLY A 38 -5.52 -14.05 -0.44
C GLY A 38 -4.84 -13.66 -1.76
N LYS A 39 -5.64 -13.49 -2.83
CA LYS A 39 -5.15 -13.05 -4.15
C LYS A 39 -5.05 -11.53 -4.31
N TRP A 40 -5.65 -10.77 -3.40
CA TRP A 40 -5.83 -9.34 -3.57
C TRP A 40 -4.66 -8.58 -2.98
N LYS A 41 -4.17 -7.59 -3.75
CA LYS A 41 -3.27 -6.55 -3.27
C LYS A 41 -3.96 -5.21 -3.37
N LEU A 42 -4.00 -4.47 -2.27
CA LEU A 42 -4.41 -3.07 -2.28
C LEU A 42 -3.20 -2.18 -2.00
N VAL A 43 -2.96 -1.23 -2.89
CA VAL A 43 -2.02 -0.11 -2.67
C VAL A 43 -2.84 1.13 -2.35
N ALA A 44 -2.68 1.65 -1.13
CA ALA A 44 -3.30 2.88 -0.67
C ALA A 44 -2.25 3.99 -0.59
N TRP A 45 -2.39 4.98 -1.47
CA TRP A 45 -1.50 6.14 -1.52
C TRP A 45 -1.82 7.12 -0.42
N ILE A 46 -0.77 7.75 0.12
CA ILE A 46 -0.96 8.91 0.99
C ILE A 46 -1.50 10.05 0.15
N GLU A 47 -2.55 10.72 0.65
CA GLU A 47 -3.21 11.82 -0.04
C GLU A 47 -2.22 12.96 -0.30
N ASN A 48 -1.43 13.29 0.72
CA ASN A 48 -0.36 14.29 0.68
C ASN A 48 1.01 13.61 0.89
N PRO A 49 1.59 12.98 -0.15
CA PRO A 49 2.87 12.30 -0.01
C PRO A 49 4.01 13.31 0.23
N PRO A 50 5.14 12.87 0.80
CA PRO A 50 6.29 13.73 1.02
C PRO A 50 6.78 14.40 -0.26
N LYS A 51 7.21 15.66 -0.12
CA LYS A 51 7.82 16.45 -1.21
C LYS A 51 9.30 16.08 -1.45
N ILE A 52 9.68 14.83 -1.18
CA ILE A 52 11.02 14.30 -1.43
C ILE A 52 11.00 13.71 -2.83
N ARG A 53 11.91 14.16 -3.70
CA ARG A 53 11.98 13.65 -5.07
C ARG A 53 12.42 12.18 -5.03
N PRO A 54 11.66 11.25 -5.63
CA PRO A 54 12.14 9.89 -5.78
C PRO A 54 13.40 9.89 -6.65
N TRP A 55 14.42 9.13 -6.24
CA TRP A 55 15.63 8.92 -7.04
C TRP A 55 15.26 8.36 -8.43
N ALA A 56 15.96 8.81 -9.47
CA ALA A 56 15.73 8.45 -10.88
C ALA A 56 14.29 8.64 -11.42
N GLY A 57 13.44 9.42 -10.74
CA GLY A 57 12.04 9.61 -11.15
C GLY A 57 11.11 8.45 -10.76
N GLY A 58 11.45 7.66 -9.74
CA GLY A 58 10.67 6.52 -9.21
C GLY A 58 9.13 6.65 -9.28
N HIS A 59 8.47 7.15 -8.23
CA HIS A 59 7.00 7.25 -8.13
C HIS A 59 6.26 8.07 -9.22
N ARG A 60 6.90 8.43 -10.34
CA ARG A 60 6.24 9.00 -11.53
C ARG A 60 5.12 8.12 -12.10
N LYS A 61 4.97 6.88 -11.64
CA LYS A 61 3.88 5.96 -12.02
C LYS A 61 2.62 6.05 -11.14
N LYS A 62 2.47 7.02 -10.22
CA LYS A 62 1.15 7.26 -9.61
C LYS A 62 0.18 7.50 -10.76
N THR A 63 -0.75 6.58 -10.97
CA THR A 63 -1.71 6.59 -12.08
C THR A 63 -2.79 7.67 -11.94
N GLY A 64 -2.65 8.55 -10.95
CA GLY A 64 -3.66 9.51 -10.51
C GLY A 64 -4.64 8.93 -9.48
N ALA A 65 -4.75 7.61 -9.38
CA ALA A 65 -5.58 6.95 -8.37
C ALA A 65 -4.91 6.97 -6.98
N ASN A 66 -5.72 7.14 -5.94
CA ASN A 66 -5.27 6.99 -4.55
C ASN A 66 -5.41 5.55 -4.03
N LEU A 67 -6.22 4.73 -4.71
CA LEU A 67 -6.46 3.33 -4.35
C LEU A 67 -6.30 2.48 -5.60
N GLU A 68 -5.44 1.48 -5.51
CA GLU A 68 -5.16 0.55 -6.60
C GLU A 68 -5.30 -0.88 -6.10
N LEU A 69 -6.27 -1.61 -6.67
CA LEU A 69 -6.55 -3.00 -6.31
C LEU A 69 -6.13 -3.91 -7.47
N PHE A 70 -5.37 -4.95 -7.16
CA PHE A 70 -4.89 -5.93 -8.13
C PHE A 70 -5.21 -7.35 -7.68
N ASP A 71 -5.59 -8.20 -8.63
CA ASP A 71 -5.68 -9.64 -8.44
C ASP A 71 -4.32 -10.25 -8.85
N LEU A 72 -3.48 -10.59 -7.87
CA LEU A 72 -2.12 -11.08 -8.13
C LEU A 72 -2.07 -12.45 -8.83
N LEU A 73 -3.15 -13.24 -8.77
CA LEU A 73 -3.21 -14.51 -9.47
C LEU A 73 -3.49 -14.31 -10.97
N ALA A 74 -4.35 -13.36 -11.31
CA ALA A 74 -4.72 -13.05 -12.69
C ALA A 74 -3.82 -11.99 -13.34
N ASP A 75 -3.24 -11.10 -12.54
CA ASP A 75 -2.44 -9.93 -12.95
C ASP A 75 -1.19 -9.78 -12.06
N PRO A 76 -0.22 -10.70 -12.17
CA PRO A 76 1.01 -10.68 -11.36
C PRO A 76 1.90 -9.47 -11.63
N HIS A 77 1.62 -8.71 -12.71
CA HIS A 77 2.35 -7.51 -13.09
C HIS A 77 1.63 -6.21 -12.73
N GLU A 78 0.48 -6.30 -12.03
CA GLU A 78 -0.25 -5.13 -11.51
C GLU A 78 -0.58 -4.11 -12.62
N SER A 79 -1.00 -4.63 -13.77
CA SER A 79 -1.27 -3.86 -14.99
C SER A 79 -2.68 -3.27 -15.04
N LYS A 80 -3.64 -3.82 -14.29
CA LYS A 80 -5.05 -3.41 -14.30
C LYS A 80 -5.56 -3.09 -12.90
N ASN A 81 -5.82 -1.81 -12.64
CA ASN A 81 -6.49 -1.39 -11.41
C ASN A 81 -7.98 -1.79 -11.42
N LEU A 82 -8.38 -2.58 -10.42
CA LEU A 82 -9.72 -3.12 -10.23
C LEU A 82 -10.51 -2.43 -9.10
N ALA A 83 -9.97 -1.36 -8.51
CA ALA A 83 -10.53 -0.73 -7.31
C ALA A 83 -11.98 -0.25 -7.49
N GLN A 84 -12.32 0.32 -8.65
CA GLN A 84 -13.68 0.78 -8.95
C GLN A 84 -14.67 -0.38 -9.15
N ALA A 85 -14.19 -1.54 -9.59
CA ALA A 85 -15.02 -2.70 -9.86
C ALA A 85 -15.31 -3.56 -8.62
N HIS A 86 -14.48 -3.43 -7.57
CA HIS A 86 -14.59 -4.20 -6.33
C HIS A 86 -14.48 -3.30 -5.08
N PRO A 87 -15.37 -2.31 -4.90
CA PRO A 87 -15.32 -1.38 -3.78
C PRO A 87 -15.40 -2.06 -2.41
N GLU A 88 -16.09 -3.19 -2.31
CA GLU A 88 -16.20 -4.01 -1.10
C GLU A 88 -14.85 -4.61 -0.68
N VAL A 89 -14.05 -5.07 -1.65
CA VAL A 89 -12.71 -5.60 -1.39
C VAL A 89 -11.78 -4.47 -0.97
N VAL A 90 -11.88 -3.31 -1.62
CA VAL A 90 -11.11 -2.12 -1.23
C VAL A 90 -11.40 -1.72 0.21
N GLN A 91 -12.67 -1.71 0.62
CA GLN A 91 -13.07 -1.36 1.99
C GLN A 91 -12.51 -2.35 3.03
N ASP A 92 -12.61 -3.66 2.79
CA ASP A 92 -12.04 -4.67 3.70
C ASP A 92 -10.53 -4.51 3.85
N LEU A 93 -9.82 -4.39 2.73
CA LEU A 93 -8.37 -4.26 2.73
C LEU A 93 -7.89 -2.93 3.36
N LEU A 94 -8.62 -1.84 3.15
CA LEU A 94 -8.38 -0.57 3.85
C LEU A 94 -8.59 -0.69 5.36
N ALA A 95 -9.65 -1.39 5.78
CA ALA A 95 -9.90 -1.62 7.20
C ALA A 95 -8.75 -2.40 7.85
N ARG A 96 -8.23 -3.42 7.17
CA ARG A 96 -7.04 -4.17 7.62
C ARG A 96 -5.80 -3.29 7.70
N ILE A 97 -5.52 -2.48 6.68
CA ILE A 97 -4.40 -1.53 6.67
C ILE A 97 -4.49 -0.58 7.88
N ASN A 98 -5.67 -0.01 8.12
CA ASN A 98 -5.89 0.92 9.24
C ASN A 98 -5.84 0.22 10.60
N GLY A 99 -6.27 -1.04 10.69
CA GLY A 99 -6.14 -1.85 11.90
C GLY A 99 -4.68 -2.19 12.25
N TRP A 100 -3.83 -2.34 11.23
CA TRP A 100 -2.39 -2.55 11.43
C TRP A 100 -1.65 -1.25 11.79
N TRP A 101 -1.82 -0.21 10.99
CA TRP A 101 -1.19 1.09 11.23
C TRP A 101 -2.09 2.19 10.69
N LYS A 102 -2.83 2.82 11.60
CA LYS A 102 -3.56 4.05 11.31
C LYS A 102 -2.57 5.21 11.29
N ILE A 103 -2.62 5.97 10.21
CA ILE A 103 -2.00 7.29 10.11
C ILE A 103 -3.12 8.32 10.12
N ASP A 104 -2.85 9.47 10.72
CA ASP A 104 -3.77 10.60 10.79
C ASP A 104 -3.73 11.45 9.51
#